data_AF-A0A947RR04-F1
#
_entry.id   AF-A0A947RR04-F1
#
_cell.length_a   1.000
_cell.length_b   1.000
_cell.length_c   1.000
_cell.angle_alpha   90.00
_cell.angle_beta   90.00
_cell.angle_gamma   90.00
#
_symmetry.space_group_name_H-M   'P 1'
#
loop_
_entity.id
_entity.type
_entity.pdbx_description
1 polymer ?
#
loop_
_entity_poly.entity_id
_entity_poly.type
_entity_poly.pdbx_seq_one_letter_code
_entity_poly.pdbx_strand_id
1 'polypeptide(L)'
;MSDKGQAQRTWPGIIADEYQRHSLMTARDLQKLVYQACFGCDHLLRSSDNFVRDLAMEWDGLTGAALDGTVLQRIHPLSKVARLHLGPCKGMGLSHYDLSRLLLAQPLKAGHRESYEWAWAMILHSARANEIPFSFEQLACVQPTDDIGHHSPEYGPAAYRIINNLGHGPTAEALCRLGILL
;
A
#
# COMPACT_ATOMS: atom_id res chain seq x y z
N MET A 1 15.34 -22.33 16.00
CA MET A 1 15.68 -20.96 15.56
C MET A 1 14.38 -20.20 15.54
N SER A 2 14.17 -19.36 16.55
CA SER A 2 12.89 -18.72 16.81
C SER A 2 12.59 -17.70 15.70
N ASP A 3 11.44 -17.90 15.06
CA ASP A 3 10.76 -16.94 14.20
C ASP A 3 10.67 -15.62 14.97
N LYS A 4 11.50 -14.65 14.61
CA LYS A 4 11.43 -13.30 15.19
C LYS A 4 10.15 -12.69 14.67
N GLY A 5 9.08 -12.88 15.45
CA GLY A 5 7.74 -12.38 15.16
C GLY A 5 7.82 -10.98 14.56
N GLN A 6 7.30 -10.84 13.35
CA GLN A 6 7.08 -9.56 12.71
C GLN A 6 6.22 -8.73 13.67
N ALA A 7 6.86 -7.81 14.40
CA ALA A 7 6.18 -6.96 15.35
C ALA A 7 5.00 -6.30 14.65
N GLN A 8 3.84 -6.37 15.29
CA GLN A 8 2.63 -5.75 14.80
C GLN A 8 2.92 -4.26 14.60
N ARG A 9 2.85 -3.78 13.35
CA ARG A 9 3.11 -2.37 13.05
C ARG A 9 1.94 -1.56 13.60
N THR A 10 2.23 -0.39 14.14
CA THR A 10 1.19 0.57 14.55
C THR A 10 0.92 1.54 13.41
N TRP A 11 -0.21 2.25 13.47
CA TRP A 11 -0.48 3.34 12.53
C TRP A 11 0.64 4.39 12.51
N PRO A 12 1.13 4.90 13.66
CA PRO A 12 2.27 5.81 13.68
C PRO A 12 3.51 5.27 12.96
N GLY A 13 3.87 3.99 13.17
CA GLY A 13 5.01 3.39 12.50
C GLY A 13 4.84 3.29 10.98
N ILE A 14 3.64 2.92 10.51
CA ILE A 14 3.34 2.87 9.07
C ILE A 14 3.43 4.28 8.45
N ILE A 15 2.91 5.28 9.14
CA ILE A 15 2.91 6.67 8.66
C ILE A 15 4.32 7.25 8.66
N ALA A 16 5.12 6.96 9.69
CA ALA A 16 6.52 7.40 9.74
C ALA A 16 7.34 6.81 8.58
N ASP A 17 7.19 5.50 8.30
CA ASP A 17 7.85 4.85 7.16
C ASP A 17 7.43 5.48 5.83
N GLU A 18 6.15 5.83 5.69
CA GLU A 18 5.63 6.48 4.49
C GLU A 18 6.18 7.90 4.33
N TYR A 19 6.16 8.67 5.40
CA TYR A 19 6.65 10.05 5.42
C TYR A 19 8.16 10.12 5.18
N GLN A 20 8.92 9.12 5.61
CA GLN A 20 10.34 9.01 5.30
C GLN A 20 10.59 8.84 3.78
N ARG A 21 9.72 8.12 3.08
CA ARG A 21 9.78 7.96 1.61
C ARG A 21 9.29 9.21 0.89
N HIS A 22 8.25 9.83 1.43
CA HIS A 22 7.51 10.93 0.82
C HIS A 22 7.37 12.08 1.84
N SER A 23 8.46 12.81 2.08
CA SER A 23 8.50 13.87 3.11
C SER A 23 7.55 15.05 2.83
N LEU A 24 7.07 15.18 1.60
CA LEU A 24 6.10 16.18 1.18
C LEU A 24 4.67 15.63 1.08
N MET A 25 4.44 14.42 1.58
CA MET A 25 3.12 13.79 1.65
C MET A 25 2.12 14.67 2.39
N THR A 26 0.96 14.89 1.76
CA THR A 26 -0.11 15.72 2.31
C THR A 26 -1.10 14.92 3.16
N ALA A 27 -2.00 15.60 3.86
CA ALA A 27 -3.10 14.97 4.59
C ALA A 27 -4.00 14.11 3.68
N ARG A 28 -4.16 14.48 2.40
CA ARG A 28 -4.91 13.70 1.41
C ARG A 28 -4.17 12.43 1.02
N ASP A 29 -2.85 12.49 0.92
CA ASP A 29 -2.04 11.29 0.66
C ASP A 29 -2.11 10.31 1.85
N LEU A 30 -2.16 10.83 3.08
CA LEU A 30 -2.41 10.02 4.27
C LEU A 30 -3.78 9.36 4.23
N GLN A 31 -4.82 10.12 3.88
CA GLN A 31 -6.15 9.57 3.69
C GLN A 31 -6.15 8.42 2.66
N LYS A 32 -5.45 8.59 1.54
CA LYS A 32 -5.30 7.57 0.51
C LYS A 32 -4.59 6.31 1.00
N LEU A 33 -3.52 6.45 1.78
CA LEU A 33 -2.84 5.32 2.42
C LEU A 33 -3.80 4.51 3.30
N VAL A 34 -4.55 5.20 4.17
CA VAL A 34 -5.54 4.57 5.07
C VAL A 34 -6.66 3.92 4.27
N TYR A 35 -7.15 4.58 3.21
CA TYR A 35 -8.16 4.00 2.33
C TYR A 35 -7.66 2.69 1.72
N GLN A 36 -6.47 2.68 1.10
CA GLN A 36 -5.91 1.48 0.48
C GLN A 36 -5.69 0.35 1.49
N ALA A 37 -5.31 0.68 2.72
CA ALA A 37 -5.16 -0.28 3.80
C ALA A 37 -6.50 -0.95 4.18
N CYS A 38 -7.61 -0.22 4.12
CA CYS A 38 -8.94 -0.72 4.48
C CYS A 38 -9.66 -1.41 3.32
N PHE A 39 -9.57 -0.85 2.11
CA PHE A 39 -10.34 -1.27 0.93
C PHE A 39 -9.53 -2.05 -0.12
N GLY A 40 -8.20 -2.08 -0.02
CA GLY A 40 -7.37 -2.82 -0.96
C GLY A 40 -7.39 -2.23 -2.37
N CYS A 41 -7.29 -3.10 -3.38
CA CYS A 41 -7.36 -2.74 -4.80
C CYS A 41 -8.58 -3.32 -5.53
N ASP A 42 -9.67 -3.63 -4.83
CA ASP A 42 -10.83 -4.33 -5.40
C ASP A 42 -11.42 -3.65 -6.65
N HIS A 43 -11.36 -2.31 -6.72
CA HIS A 43 -11.81 -1.54 -7.88
C HIS A 43 -10.98 -1.82 -9.15
N LEU A 44 -9.67 -2.07 -9.00
CA LEU A 44 -8.77 -2.37 -10.12
C LEU A 44 -8.94 -3.80 -10.64
N LEU A 45 -9.41 -4.72 -9.80
CA LEU A 45 -9.61 -6.12 -10.17
C LEU A 45 -10.89 -6.36 -10.98
N ARG A 46 -11.74 -5.33 -11.17
CA ARG A 46 -13.00 -5.44 -11.92
C ARG A 46 -12.82 -5.54 -13.44
N SER A 47 -11.64 -5.21 -13.97
CA SER A 47 -11.34 -5.33 -15.39
C SER A 47 -9.91 -5.85 -15.57
N SER A 48 -9.77 -7.17 -15.70
CA SER A 48 -8.47 -7.85 -15.82
C SER A 48 -7.64 -7.33 -16.98
N ASP A 49 -8.24 -7.10 -18.14
CA ASP A 49 -7.52 -6.74 -19.36
C ASP A 49 -6.95 -5.31 -19.28
N ASN A 50 -7.76 -4.39 -18.74
CA ASN A 50 -7.29 -3.03 -18.47
C ASN A 50 -6.19 -3.05 -17.42
N PHE A 51 -6.34 -3.84 -16.35
CA PHE A 51 -5.33 -3.96 -15.31
C PHE A 51 -3.97 -4.43 -15.86
N VAL A 52 -3.94 -5.48 -16.69
CA VAL A 52 -2.71 -6.01 -17.29
C VAL A 52 -2.06 -4.97 -18.19
N ARG A 53 -2.85 -4.33 -19.07
CA ARG A 53 -2.34 -3.31 -19.99
C ARG A 53 -1.76 -2.10 -19.23
N ASP A 54 -2.50 -1.60 -18.24
CA ASP A 54 -2.09 -0.42 -17.48
C ASP A 54 -0.84 -0.71 -16.64
N LEU A 55 -0.74 -1.91 -16.06
CA LEU A 55 0.48 -2.37 -15.39
C LEU A 55 1.66 -2.49 -16.36
N ALA A 56 1.47 -3.01 -17.56
CA ALA A 56 2.53 -3.11 -18.56
C ALA A 56 3.05 -1.72 -18.98
N MET A 57 2.15 -0.78 -19.26
CA MET A 57 2.53 0.60 -19.61
C MET A 57 3.29 1.30 -18.49
N GLU A 58 2.82 1.18 -17.25
CA GLU A 58 3.53 1.74 -16.08
C GLU A 58 4.91 1.07 -15.92
N TRP A 59 4.97 -0.25 -16.08
CA TRP A 59 6.19 -1.04 -15.95
C TRP A 59 7.29 -0.61 -16.91
N ASP A 60 6.93 -0.34 -18.17
CA ASP A 60 7.87 0.11 -19.19
C ASP A 60 8.38 1.52 -18.89
N GLY A 61 7.53 2.37 -18.30
CA GLY A 61 7.87 3.73 -17.85
C GLY A 61 8.70 3.83 -16.57
N LEU A 62 8.96 2.72 -15.86
CA LEU A 62 9.79 2.73 -14.65
C LEU A 62 11.25 3.02 -14.99
N THR A 63 11.71 4.21 -14.63
CA THR A 63 13.02 4.80 -14.98
C THR A 63 14.03 4.86 -13.81
N GLY A 64 13.84 4.08 -12.74
CA GLY A 64 14.79 4.13 -11.62
C GLY A 64 14.66 2.99 -10.62
N ALA A 65 15.77 2.72 -9.92
CA ALA A 65 15.80 1.85 -8.75
C ALA A 65 14.95 2.46 -7.62
N ALA A 66 14.38 1.60 -6.79
CA ALA A 66 13.55 1.98 -5.66
C ALA A 66 14.24 2.99 -4.72
N LEU A 67 13.47 3.90 -4.13
CA LEU A 67 13.98 4.88 -3.15
C LEU A 67 14.71 4.23 -1.95
N ASP A 68 14.39 2.98 -1.62
CA ASP A 68 14.99 2.27 -0.48
C ASP A 68 15.13 0.73 -0.66
N GLY A 69 14.82 0.19 -1.84
CA GLY A 69 14.87 -1.25 -2.11
C GLY A 69 13.75 -2.09 -1.49
N THR A 70 12.81 -1.50 -0.73
CA THR A 70 11.71 -2.26 -0.10
C THR A 70 10.74 -2.77 -1.15
N VAL A 71 10.73 -4.08 -1.37
CA VAL A 71 9.82 -4.75 -2.32
C VAL A 71 8.38 -4.74 -1.81
N LEU A 72 8.20 -5.01 -0.52
CA LEU A 72 6.88 -5.20 0.08
C LEU A 72 6.76 -4.37 1.36
N GLN A 73 5.77 -3.49 1.40
CA GLN A 73 5.50 -2.59 2.53
C GLN A 73 4.12 -2.88 3.12
N ARG A 74 4.05 -3.29 4.38
CA ARG A 74 2.76 -3.41 5.08
C ARG A 74 2.17 -2.02 5.35
N ILE A 75 0.91 -1.85 4.99
CA ILE A 75 0.20 -0.56 5.13
C ILE A 75 -0.98 -0.60 6.09
N HIS A 76 -1.21 -1.74 6.75
CA HIS A 76 -2.24 -1.86 7.78
C HIS A 76 -1.66 -2.50 9.05
N PRO A 77 -2.03 -2.02 10.26
CA PRO A 77 -1.46 -2.52 11.51
C PRO A 77 -1.85 -3.96 11.86
N LEU A 78 -3.14 -4.30 11.70
CA LEU A 78 -3.69 -5.61 12.08
C LEU A 78 -3.87 -6.57 10.88
N SER A 79 -4.35 -6.07 9.75
CA SER A 79 -4.56 -6.85 8.54
C SER A 79 -3.26 -7.04 7.77
N LYS A 80 -3.23 -8.06 6.92
CA LYS A 80 -2.08 -8.44 6.10
C LYS A 80 -2.06 -7.70 4.75
N VAL A 81 -2.55 -6.47 4.70
CA VAL A 81 -2.55 -5.64 3.47
C VAL A 81 -1.18 -4.99 3.29
N ALA A 82 -0.68 -4.99 2.06
CA ALA A 82 0.62 -4.43 1.72
C ALA A 82 0.63 -3.75 0.34
N ARG A 83 1.61 -2.87 0.13
CA ARG A 83 2.03 -2.37 -1.18
C ARG A 83 3.20 -3.20 -1.69
N LEU A 84 3.10 -3.67 -2.93
CA LEU A 84 4.17 -4.26 -3.71
C LEU A 84 4.76 -3.19 -4.62
N HIS A 85 5.99 -2.79 -4.37
CA HIS A 85 6.68 -1.73 -5.09
C HIS A 85 7.26 -2.27 -6.40
N LEU A 86 6.94 -1.62 -7.52
CA LEU A 86 7.25 -2.15 -8.86
C LEU A 86 8.73 -1.97 -9.24
N GLY A 87 9.35 -0.86 -8.84
CA GLY A 87 10.77 -0.59 -9.07
C GLY A 87 11.69 -1.69 -8.51
N PRO A 88 11.60 -2.05 -7.22
CA PRO A 88 12.33 -3.18 -6.66
C PRO A 88 12.05 -4.50 -7.39
N CYS A 89 10.77 -4.81 -7.69
CA CYS A 89 10.43 -6.02 -8.43
C CYS A 89 11.11 -6.08 -9.79
N LYS A 90 11.17 -4.95 -10.52
CA LYS A 90 11.87 -4.84 -11.80
C LYS A 90 13.37 -5.04 -11.61
N GLY A 91 13.94 -4.46 -10.56
CA GLY A 91 15.35 -4.65 -10.18
C GLY A 91 15.72 -6.10 -9.80
N MET A 92 14.76 -6.87 -9.30
CA MET A 92 14.90 -8.32 -9.05
C MET A 92 14.79 -9.17 -10.32
N GLY A 93 14.52 -8.56 -11.48
CA GLY A 93 14.34 -9.28 -12.75
C GLY A 93 12.96 -9.95 -12.89
N LEU A 94 11.97 -9.56 -12.08
CA LEU A 94 10.60 -10.07 -12.23
C LEU A 94 9.95 -9.53 -13.50
N SER A 95 8.97 -10.25 -14.03
CA SER A 95 8.19 -9.79 -15.18
C SER A 95 6.88 -9.14 -14.75
N HIS A 96 6.41 -8.12 -15.48
CA HIS A 96 5.08 -7.55 -15.26
C HIS A 96 3.97 -8.59 -15.45
N TYR A 97 4.21 -9.63 -16.26
CA TYR A 97 3.28 -10.73 -16.51
C TYR A 97 3.06 -11.58 -15.25
N ASP A 98 4.14 -11.98 -14.58
CA ASP A 98 4.05 -12.75 -13.34
C ASP A 98 3.41 -11.94 -12.22
N LEU A 99 3.73 -10.65 -12.12
CA LEU A 99 3.08 -9.74 -11.18
C LEU A 99 1.59 -9.59 -11.48
N SER A 100 1.21 -9.47 -12.76
CA SER A 100 -0.20 -9.40 -13.15
C SER A 100 -0.96 -10.64 -12.72
N ARG A 101 -0.40 -11.83 -12.96
CA ARG A 101 -1.00 -13.10 -12.55
C ARG A 101 -1.17 -13.19 -11.02
N LEU A 102 -0.13 -12.82 -10.27
CA LEU A 102 -0.19 -12.73 -8.81
C LEU A 102 -1.33 -11.81 -8.35
N LEU A 103 -1.36 -10.59 -8.90
CA LEU A 103 -2.26 -9.53 -8.47
C LEU A 103 -3.72 -9.80 -8.86
N LEU A 104 -3.98 -10.49 -9.97
CA LEU A 104 -5.32 -10.89 -10.38
C LEU A 104 -5.84 -12.12 -9.64
N ALA A 105 -4.95 -12.99 -9.13
CA ALA A 105 -5.32 -14.20 -8.42
C ALA A 105 -5.60 -13.99 -6.92
N GLN A 106 -5.35 -12.79 -6.39
CA GLN A 106 -5.58 -12.50 -4.98
C GLN A 106 -7.08 -12.37 -4.66
N PRO A 107 -7.51 -12.64 -3.42
CA PRO A 107 -8.89 -12.45 -3.02
C PRO A 107 -9.24 -10.95 -2.98
N LEU A 108 -10.52 -10.65 -3.15
CA LEU A 108 -11.06 -9.32 -2.86
C LEU A 108 -10.85 -9.00 -1.37
N LYS A 109 -10.53 -7.74 -1.08
CA LYS A 109 -10.38 -7.23 0.29
C LYS A 109 -11.74 -7.12 0.98
N ALA A 110 -12.79 -6.78 0.23
CA ALA A 110 -14.13 -6.49 0.71
C ALA A 110 -14.10 -5.50 1.89
N GLY A 111 -13.40 -4.38 1.71
CA GLY A 111 -13.29 -3.35 2.76
C GLY A 111 -14.64 -2.77 3.16
N HIS A 112 -14.77 -2.41 4.43
CA HIS A 112 -15.97 -1.80 4.99
C HIS A 112 -15.72 -0.38 5.46
N ARG A 113 -16.72 0.48 5.29
CA ARG A 113 -16.66 1.88 5.70
C ARG A 113 -16.35 2.05 7.19
N GLU A 114 -16.95 1.21 8.04
CA GLU A 114 -16.70 1.22 9.49
C GLU A 114 -15.23 0.97 9.84
N SER A 115 -14.56 0.07 9.12
CA SER A 115 -13.13 -0.20 9.34
C SER A 115 -12.26 1.00 8.98
N TYR A 116 -12.62 1.72 7.92
CA TYR A 116 -11.95 2.94 7.50
C TYR A 116 -12.19 4.09 8.49
N GLU A 117 -13.42 4.29 8.94
CA GLU A 117 -13.77 5.32 9.92
C GLU A 117 -13.07 5.09 11.26
N TRP A 118 -13.02 3.83 11.72
CA TRP A 118 -12.26 3.45 12.91
C TRP A 118 -10.76 3.72 12.71
N ALA A 119 -10.18 3.30 11.58
CA ALA A 119 -8.77 3.57 11.29
C ALA A 119 -8.48 5.07 11.28
N TRP A 120 -9.33 5.88 10.64
CA TRP A 120 -9.17 7.33 10.60
C TRP A 120 -9.28 7.97 11.98
N ALA A 121 -10.20 7.52 12.83
CA ALA A 121 -10.30 7.97 14.22
C ALA A 121 -9.00 7.68 15.00
N MET A 122 -8.38 6.52 14.78
CA MET A 122 -7.07 6.20 15.38
C MET A 122 -5.95 7.11 14.87
N ILE A 123 -5.97 7.50 13.59
CA ILE A 123 -5.02 8.48 13.04
C ILE A 123 -5.21 9.85 13.70
N LEU A 124 -6.46 10.32 13.82
CA LEU A 124 -6.77 11.59 14.48
C LEU A 124 -6.34 11.58 15.96
N HIS A 125 -6.50 10.46 16.65
CA HIS A 125 -5.99 10.27 18.01
C HIS A 125 -4.46 10.38 18.06
N SER A 126 -3.76 9.69 17.15
CA SER A 126 -2.29 9.73 17.04
C SER A 126 -1.79 11.14 16.73
N ALA A 127 -2.51 11.90 15.89
CA ALA A 127 -2.20 13.30 15.57
C ALA A 127 -2.32 14.21 16.80
N ARG A 128 -3.39 14.06 17.61
CA ARG A 128 -3.55 14.80 18.87
C ARG A 128 -2.45 14.48 19.89
N ALA A 129 -1.97 13.25 19.88
CA ALA A 129 -0.87 12.80 20.71
C ALA A 129 0.53 13.19 20.17
N ASN A 130 0.61 13.85 19.00
CA ASN A 130 1.86 14.18 18.30
C ASN A 130 2.74 12.96 17.97
N GLU A 131 2.12 11.82 17.70
CA GLU A 131 2.82 10.57 17.36
C GLU A 131 3.14 10.44 15.86
N ILE A 132 2.57 11.32 15.04
CA ILE A 132 2.72 11.33 13.58
C ILE A 132 3.04 12.75 13.09
N PRO A 133 3.67 12.92 11.90
CA PRO A 133 4.09 14.23 11.38
C PRO A 133 2.93 15.07 10.82
N PHE A 134 1.71 14.87 11.32
CA PHE A 134 0.51 15.59 10.92
C PHE A 134 -0.21 16.10 12.16
N SER A 135 -0.60 17.37 12.15
CA SER A 135 -1.44 17.96 13.19
C SER A 135 -2.88 17.47 13.08
N PHE A 136 -3.62 17.49 14.19
CA PHE A 136 -5.04 17.17 14.19
C PHE A 136 -5.83 18.08 13.26
N GLU A 137 -5.49 19.38 13.23
CA GLU A 137 -6.17 20.40 12.44
C GLU A 137 -6.04 20.13 10.93
N GLN A 138 -4.84 19.74 10.48
CA GLN A 138 -4.61 19.35 9.08
C GLN A 138 -5.47 18.16 8.65
N LEU A 139 -5.68 17.20 9.55
CA LEU A 139 -6.42 15.96 9.26
C LEU A 139 -7.93 16.12 9.43
N ALA A 140 -8.38 16.90 10.41
CA ALA A 140 -9.80 17.11 10.71
C ALA A 140 -10.55 17.81 9.57
N CYS A 141 -9.85 18.59 8.74
CA CYS A 141 -10.42 19.25 7.58
C CYS A 141 -10.55 18.33 6.34
N VAL A 142 -9.98 17.13 6.37
CA VAL A 142 -10.03 16.20 5.22
C VAL A 142 -11.40 15.54 5.16
N GLN A 143 -12.17 15.86 4.13
CA GLN A 143 -13.47 15.26 3.89
C GLN A 143 -13.31 13.77 3.52
N PRO A 144 -14.10 12.86 4.11
CA PRO A 144 -14.15 11.48 3.64
C PRO A 144 -14.52 11.42 2.16
N THR A 145 -13.82 10.59 1.41
CA THR A 145 -14.08 10.38 -0.02
C THR A 145 -14.26 8.89 -0.28
N ASP A 146 -15.17 8.56 -1.19
CA ASP A 146 -15.33 7.19 -1.70
C ASP A 146 -14.37 6.91 -2.86
N ASP A 147 -13.77 7.96 -3.43
CA ASP A 147 -12.73 7.91 -4.45
C ASP A 147 -11.34 8.03 -3.82
N ILE A 148 -10.47 7.08 -4.15
CA ILE A 148 -9.05 7.04 -3.74
C ILE A 148 -8.27 8.24 -4.26
N GLY A 149 -8.68 8.84 -5.39
CA GLY A 149 -7.99 9.95 -6.04
C GLY A 149 -6.54 9.65 -6.43
N HIS A 150 -5.88 10.60 -7.08
CA HIS A 150 -4.43 10.53 -7.32
C HIS A 150 -3.66 11.10 -6.12
N HIS A 151 -2.40 10.69 -5.99
CA HIS A 151 -1.50 11.33 -5.03
C HIS A 151 -1.32 12.81 -5.39
N SER A 152 -0.98 13.63 -4.40
CA SER A 152 -0.55 15.01 -4.66
C SER A 152 0.69 15.03 -5.56
N PRO A 153 0.87 16.05 -6.42
CA PRO A 153 2.11 16.18 -7.20
C PRO A 153 3.38 16.16 -6.34
N GLU A 154 3.30 16.72 -5.13
CA GLU A 154 4.40 16.83 -4.18
C GLU A 154 4.79 15.48 -3.55
N TYR A 155 3.88 14.50 -3.55
CA TYR A 155 4.16 13.14 -3.07
C TYR A 155 5.31 12.47 -3.85
N GLY A 156 5.49 12.84 -5.12
CA GLY A 156 6.53 12.26 -5.97
C GLY A 156 6.18 10.87 -6.51
N PRO A 157 7.18 10.10 -6.98
CA PRO A 157 6.94 8.83 -7.67
C PRO A 157 6.25 7.78 -6.79
N ALA A 158 5.11 7.28 -7.24
CA ALA A 158 4.30 6.29 -6.53
C ALA A 158 4.01 5.07 -7.44
N ALA A 159 4.99 4.18 -7.58
CA ALA A 159 4.90 3.00 -8.44
C ALA A 159 4.74 1.71 -7.62
N TYR A 160 3.51 1.40 -7.23
CA TYR A 160 3.18 0.22 -6.44
C TYR A 160 1.82 -0.39 -6.80
N ARG A 161 1.57 -1.62 -6.35
CA ARG A 161 0.27 -2.31 -6.41
C ARG A 161 -0.13 -2.84 -5.04
N ILE A 162 -1.41 -3.00 -4.78
CA ILE A 162 -1.88 -3.49 -3.48
C ILE A 162 -1.98 -5.02 -3.48
N ILE A 163 -1.45 -5.61 -2.41
CA ILE A 163 -1.73 -6.98 -1.99
C ILE A 163 -2.77 -6.92 -0.88
N ASN A 164 -3.98 -7.35 -1.19
CA ASN A 164 -5.14 -7.35 -0.30
C ASN A 164 -4.96 -8.26 0.93
N ASN A 165 -4.21 -9.35 0.80
CA ASN A 165 -3.99 -10.27 1.91
C ASN A 165 -2.73 -11.14 1.75
N LEU A 166 -1.64 -10.79 2.43
CA LEU A 166 -0.42 -11.61 2.49
C LEU A 166 -0.60 -12.94 3.22
N GLY A 167 -1.70 -13.14 3.96
CA GLY A 167 -2.00 -14.40 4.64
C GLY A 167 -2.78 -15.39 3.78
N HIS A 168 -3.22 -14.99 2.58
CA HIS A 168 -3.90 -15.89 1.68
C HIS A 168 -2.89 -16.88 1.09
N GLY A 169 -3.07 -18.18 1.35
CA GLY A 169 -2.12 -19.24 0.99
C GLY A 169 -1.59 -19.14 -0.45
N PRO A 170 -2.47 -19.15 -1.47
CA PRO A 170 -2.04 -19.02 -2.87
C PRO A 170 -1.26 -17.74 -3.18
N THR A 171 -1.61 -16.62 -2.53
CA THR A 171 -0.90 -15.34 -2.71
C THR A 171 0.47 -15.39 -2.05
N ALA A 172 0.57 -15.93 -0.83
CA ALA A 172 1.83 -16.09 -0.11
C ALA A 172 2.78 -17.03 -0.87
N GLU A 173 2.28 -18.19 -1.34
CA GLU A 173 3.06 -19.14 -2.14
C GLU A 173 3.56 -18.53 -3.45
N ALA A 174 2.72 -17.75 -4.13
CA ALA A 174 3.12 -17.06 -5.35
C ALA A 174 4.22 -16.01 -5.07
N LEU A 175 4.12 -15.26 -3.98
CA LEU A 175 5.16 -14.33 -3.55
C LEU A 175 6.48 -15.07 -3.21
N CYS A 176 6.42 -16.23 -2.57
CA CYS A 176 7.61 -17.06 -2.31
C CYS A 176 8.25 -17.58 -3.60
N ARG A 177 7.45 -18.07 -4.56
CA ARG A 177 7.96 -18.52 -5.87
C ARG A 177 8.65 -17.40 -6.65
N LEU A 178 8.20 -16.16 -6.48
CA LEU A 178 8.81 -14.97 -7.07
C LEU A 178 10.00 -14.43 -6.24
N GLY A 179 10.36 -15.08 -5.12
CA GLY A 179 11.45 -14.64 -4.25
C GLY A 179 11.18 -13.33 -3.49
N ILE A 180 9.90 -12.91 -3.38
CA ILE A 180 9.49 -11.69 -2.66
C ILE A 180 9.33 -11.95 -1.16
N LEU A 181 8.78 -13.13 -0.81
CA LEU A 181 8.71 -13.61 0.57
C LEU A 181 9.71 -14.75 0.75
N LEU A 182 10.41 -14.75 1.88
CA LEU A 182 11.33 -15.81 2.31
C LEU A 182 10.62 -16.76 3.28
#